data_AF-A0A7B3IJB8-F1
#
_entry.id   AF-A0A7B3IJB8-F1
#
_cell.length_a   1.000
_cell.length_b   1.000
_cell.length_c   1.000
_cell.angle_alpha   90.00
_cell.angle_beta   90.00
_cell.angle_gamma   90.00
#
_symmetry.space_group_name_H-M   'P 1'
#
loop_
_entity.id
_entity.type
_entity.pdbx_description
1 polymer ?
#
loop_
_entity_poly.entity_id
_entity_poly.type
_entity_poly.pdbx_seq_one_letter_code
_entity_poly.pdbx_strand_id
1 'polypeptide(L)'
;MKRKLIAFVILATSSCGYAATKDVTMNLVDSDGKERNIGKITIQKTPYGLLFTPDLHSLPAGIHGFHVHENASCAPALKDGKTVAALSAGGHFDPEKTGKHLGP
;
A
#
# COMPACT_ATOMS: atom_id res chain seq x y z
N MET A 1 -25.89 -49.27 -35.76
CA MET A 1 -25.82 -48.67 -34.40
C MET A 1 -24.36 -48.56 -34.00
N LYS A 2 -23.97 -47.50 -33.25
CA LYS A 2 -22.65 -47.30 -32.60
C LYS A 2 -21.58 -46.76 -33.57
N ARG A 3 -20.83 -45.69 -33.32
CA ARG A 3 -20.55 -44.85 -32.14
C ARG A 3 -20.16 -43.45 -32.66
N LYS A 4 -20.81 -42.38 -32.21
CA LYS A 4 -20.29 -41.02 -32.40
C LYS A 4 -19.20 -40.80 -31.37
N LEU A 5 -17.93 -40.75 -31.79
CA LEU A 5 -16.85 -40.26 -30.93
C LEU A 5 -17.04 -38.74 -30.78
N ILE A 6 -17.55 -38.33 -29.62
CA ILE A 6 -17.56 -36.94 -29.20
C ILE A 6 -16.18 -36.68 -28.61
N ALA A 7 -15.35 -35.94 -29.35
CA ALA A 7 -14.08 -35.42 -28.84
C ALA A 7 -14.39 -34.25 -27.89
N PHE A 8 -14.31 -34.52 -26.59
CA PHE A 8 -14.44 -33.50 -25.55
C PHE A 8 -13.08 -32.81 -25.39
N VAL A 9 -12.85 -31.71 -26.11
CA VAL A 9 -11.65 -30.88 -25.94
C VAL A 9 -11.84 -30.08 -24.65
N ILE A 10 -11.28 -30.57 -23.55
CA ILE A 10 -11.16 -29.81 -22.29
C ILE A 10 -10.06 -28.78 -22.50
N LEU A 11 -10.45 -27.54 -22.79
CA LEU A 11 -9.54 -26.40 -22.78
C LEU A 11 -9.20 -26.07 -21.32
N ALA A 12 -8.14 -26.67 -20.80
CA ALA A 12 -7.57 -26.32 -19.51
C ALA A 12 -6.94 -24.92 -19.62
N THR A 13 -7.72 -23.89 -19.28
CA THR A 13 -7.20 -22.54 -19.10
C THR A 13 -6.37 -22.51 -17.82
N SER A 14 -5.06 -22.73 -17.96
CA SER A 14 -4.09 -22.48 -16.90
C SER A 14 -4.16 -21.00 -16.50
N SER A 15 -4.88 -20.68 -15.43
CA SER A 15 -4.81 -19.39 -14.77
C SER A 15 -3.43 -19.26 -14.15
N CYS A 16 -2.49 -18.70 -14.91
CA CYS A 16 -1.24 -18.20 -14.36
C CYS A 16 -1.61 -17.17 -13.29
N GLY A 17 -1.45 -17.55 -12.02
CA GLY A 17 -1.73 -16.68 -10.88
C GLY A 17 -0.71 -15.55 -10.84
N TYR A 18 -0.98 -14.45 -11.55
CA TYR A 18 -0.23 -13.22 -11.39
C TYR A 18 -0.46 -12.72 -9.96
N ALA A 19 0.61 -12.68 -9.16
CA ALA A 19 0.58 -11.98 -7.89
C ALA A 19 0.26 -10.51 -8.17
N ALA A 20 -0.91 -10.04 -7.71
CA ALA A 20 -1.31 -8.66 -7.91
C ALA A 20 -0.30 -7.72 -7.22
N THR A 21 0.28 -6.82 -8.00
CA THR A 21 1.17 -5.76 -7.54
C THR A 21 0.48 -4.41 -7.62
N LYS A 22 0.77 -3.53 -6.67
CA LYS A 22 0.29 -2.15 -6.66
C LYS A 22 1.47 -1.22 -6.39
N ASP A 23 1.71 -0.30 -7.32
CA ASP A 23 2.65 0.79 -7.09
C ASP A 23 1.93 1.96 -6.39
N VAL A 24 2.57 2.48 -5.34
CA VAL A 24 2.14 3.65 -4.57
C VAL A 24 3.22 4.71 -4.66
N THR A 25 2.92 5.82 -5.33
CA THR A 25 3.81 6.98 -5.40
C THR A 25 3.99 7.58 -4.01
N MET A 26 5.23 7.87 -3.62
CA MET A 26 5.55 8.47 -2.34
C MET A 26 6.04 9.90 -2.51
N ASN A 27 5.46 10.81 -1.73
CA ASN A 27 5.84 12.21 -1.68
C ASN A 27 6.30 12.56 -0.26
N LEU A 28 7.35 13.38 -0.14
CA LEU A 28 7.60 14.14 1.07
C LEU A 28 6.56 15.25 1.19
N VAL A 29 6.07 15.43 2.41
CA VAL A 29 5.01 16.37 2.78
C VAL A 29 5.52 17.34 3.84
N ASP A 30 5.01 18.57 3.82
CA ASP A 30 5.27 19.55 4.87
C ASP A 30 3.97 20.19 5.40
N SER A 31 4.12 21.06 6.40
CA SER A 31 3.00 21.80 7.00
C SER A 31 2.41 22.87 6.07
N ASP A 32 3.11 23.24 5.00
CA ASP A 32 2.61 24.17 3.99
C ASP A 32 1.74 23.44 2.94
N GLY A 33 1.69 22.10 2.99
CA GLY A 33 1.01 21.26 2.02
C GLY A 33 1.79 21.06 0.72
N LYS A 34 3.10 21.35 0.70
CA LYS A 34 3.93 21.06 -0.46
C LYS A 34 4.23 19.57 -0.49
N GLU A 35 4.17 19.03 -1.69
CA GLU A 35 4.52 17.63 -1.97
C GLU A 35 5.73 17.57 -2.89
N ARG A 36 6.69 16.71 -2.56
CA ARG A 36 7.83 16.41 -3.43
C ARG A 36 7.95 14.92 -3.64
N ASN A 37 7.86 14.47 -4.89
CA ASN A 37 8.05 13.07 -5.22
C ASN A 37 9.44 12.57 -4.79
N ILE A 38 9.44 11.39 -4.17
CA ILE A 38 10.66 10.70 -3.72
C ILE A 38 10.74 9.25 -4.17
N GLY A 39 9.99 8.87 -5.20
CA GLY A 39 9.91 7.51 -5.71
C GLY A 39 8.58 6.83 -5.38
N LYS A 40 8.62 5.52 -5.11
CA LYS A 40 7.42 4.70 -4.92
C LYS A 40 7.67 3.51 -3.98
N ILE A 41 6.58 2.92 -3.53
CA ILE A 41 6.57 1.61 -2.86
C ILE A 41 5.75 0.67 -3.71
N THR A 42 6.32 -0.48 -4.06
CA THR A 42 5.56 -1.57 -4.70
C THR A 42 5.03 -2.50 -3.61
N ILE A 43 3.73 -2.72 -3.60
CA ILE A 43 3.02 -3.62 -2.70
C ILE A 43 2.67 -4.89 -3.47
N GLN A 44 3.08 -6.05 -2.97
CA GLN A 44 2.80 -7.35 -3.56
C GLN A 44 2.10 -8.26 -2.56
N LYS A 45 1.04 -8.95 -3.00
CA LYS A 45 0.46 -10.05 -2.21
C LYS A 45 1.33 -11.30 -2.31
N THR A 46 1.73 -11.84 -1.17
CA THR A 46 2.48 -13.09 -1.04
C THR A 46 1.71 -14.10 -0.18
N PRO A 47 2.11 -15.39 -0.13
CA PRO A 47 1.54 -16.34 0.83
C PRO A 47 1.73 -15.96 2.31
N TYR A 48 2.65 -15.03 2.62
CA TYR A 48 3.01 -14.63 3.99
C TYR A 48 2.46 -13.25 4.38
N GLY A 49 1.66 -12.63 3.52
CA GLY A 49 1.15 -11.27 3.70
C GLY A 49 1.57 -10.32 2.59
N LEU A 50 1.48 -9.02 2.86
CA LEU A 50 1.88 -7.97 1.93
C LEU A 50 3.39 -7.70 2.04
N LEU A 51 4.08 -7.75 0.91
CA LEU A 51 5.47 -7.30 0.79
C LEU A 51 5.49 -5.86 0.29
N PHE A 52 6.14 -4.98 1.04
CA PHE A 52 6.35 -3.58 0.68
C PHE A 52 7.81 -3.41 0.27
N THR A 53 8.05 -3.08 -1.00
CA THR A 53 9.39 -2.87 -1.55
C THR A 53 9.57 -1.38 -1.86
N PRO A 54 10.25 -0.61 -0.99
CA PRO A 54 10.51 0.80 -1.23
C PRO A 54 11.61 1.00 -2.28
N ASP A 55 11.34 1.87 -3.23
CA ASP A 55 12.31 2.48 -4.13
C ASP A 55 12.25 3.99 -3.89
N LEU A 56 12.92 4.42 -2.81
CA LEU A 56 12.82 5.77 -2.26
C LEU A 56 14.19 6.46 -2.21
N HIS A 57 14.18 7.77 -2.41
CA HIS A 57 15.37 8.61 -2.35
C HIS A 57 15.15 9.87 -1.50
N SER A 58 16.21 10.63 -1.24
CA SER A 58 16.17 11.92 -0.52
C SER A 58 15.64 11.85 0.93
N LEU A 59 15.71 10.69 1.57
CA LEU A 59 15.47 10.54 3.01
C LEU A 59 16.79 10.60 3.78
N PRO A 60 16.80 11.14 5.02
CA PRO A 60 17.93 10.99 5.92
C PRO A 60 18.27 9.50 6.12
N ALA A 61 19.56 9.15 6.15
CA ALA A 61 19.98 7.80 6.44
C ALA A 61 19.55 7.38 7.86
N GLY A 62 19.02 6.16 8.01
CA GLY A 62 18.58 5.63 9.29
C GLY A 62 17.28 4.83 9.18
N ILE A 63 16.77 4.40 10.34
CA ILE A 63 15.49 3.71 10.45
C ILE A 63 14.37 4.75 10.56
N HIS A 64 13.30 4.55 9.79
CA HIS A 64 12.09 5.35 9.81
C HIS A 64 10.90 4.44 10.13
N GLY A 65 9.93 4.92 10.92
CA GLY A 65 8.69 4.19 11.16
C GLY A 65 7.86 4.08 9.89
N PHE A 66 7.11 2.98 9.73
CA PHE A 66 6.39 2.68 8.48
C PHE A 66 5.01 2.10 8.75
N HIS A 67 4.00 2.96 8.68
CA HIS A 67 2.61 2.63 9.03
C HIS A 67 1.64 2.92 7.88
N VAL A 68 0.53 2.19 7.85
CA VAL A 68 -0.66 2.56 7.08
C VAL A 68 -1.56 3.40 7.98
N HIS A 69 -2.10 4.48 7.44
CA HIS A 69 -3.02 5.39 8.15
C HIS A 69 -4.48 5.15 7.75
N GLU A 70 -5.39 5.58 8.61
CA GLU A 70 -6.84 5.36 8.47
C GLU A 70 -7.44 6.01 7.20
N ASN A 71 -7.04 7.25 6.90
CA ASN A 71 -7.62 8.03 5.80
C ASN A 71 -6.65 8.11 4.61
N ALA A 72 -7.20 8.02 3.40
CA ALA A 72 -6.44 8.18 2.15
C ALA A 72 -6.14 9.65 1.81
N SER A 73 -5.46 10.37 2.71
CA SER A 73 -5.10 11.78 2.53
C SER A 73 -3.71 12.07 3.08
N CYS A 74 -2.84 12.65 2.24
CA CYS A 74 -1.53 13.17 2.64
C CYS A 74 -1.58 14.68 2.97
N ALA A 75 -2.77 15.28 2.98
CA ALA A 75 -2.93 16.72 3.18
C ALA A 75 -2.60 17.13 4.63
N PRO A 76 -2.06 18.35 4.85
CA PRO A 76 -1.91 18.88 6.18
C PRO A 76 -3.28 19.10 6.86
N ALA A 77 -3.29 19.21 8.18
CA ALA A 77 -4.47 19.65 8.93
C ALA A 77 -4.06 20.47 10.18
N LEU A 78 -5.01 21.23 10.73
CA LEU A 78 -4.78 22.05 11.92
C LEU A 78 -4.91 21.19 13.19
N LYS A 79 -3.92 21.32 14.09
CA LYS A 79 -3.97 20.77 15.45
C LYS A 79 -3.40 21.79 16.42
N ASP A 80 -4.17 22.11 17.46
CA ASP A 80 -3.78 23.06 18.50
C ASP A 80 -3.30 24.42 17.94
N GLY A 81 -3.99 24.90 16.91
CA GLY A 81 -3.69 26.18 16.24
C GLY A 81 -2.48 26.16 15.31
N LYS A 82 -1.85 25.00 15.07
CA LYS A 82 -0.71 24.82 14.15
C LYS A 82 -1.05 23.87 13.03
N THR A 83 -0.58 24.17 11.83
CA THR A 83 -0.70 23.25 10.69
C THR A 83 0.35 22.14 10.80
N VAL A 84 -0.08 20.89 10.70
CA VAL A 84 0.77 19.70 10.81
C VAL A 84 0.74 18.94 9.49
N ALA A 85 1.92 18.60 8.98
CA ALA A 85 2.10 17.84 7.75
C ALA A 85 1.34 16.49 7.80
N ALA A 86 0.63 16.14 6.73
CA ALA A 86 -0.13 14.90 6.55
C ALA A 86 -1.09 14.50 7.68
N LEU A 87 -1.48 15.43 8.56
CA LEU A 87 -2.36 15.12 9.68
C LEU A 87 -3.76 14.66 9.23
N SER A 88 -4.19 14.99 8.00
CA SER A 88 -5.45 14.49 7.43
C SER A 88 -5.48 12.97 7.24
N ALA A 89 -4.33 12.31 7.24
CA ALA A 89 -4.22 10.85 7.21
C ALA A 89 -4.90 10.19 8.44
N GLY A 90 -5.03 10.94 9.54
CA GLY A 90 -5.54 10.41 10.80
C GLY A 90 -4.52 9.54 11.52
N GLY A 91 -5.00 8.71 12.45
CA GLY A 91 -4.18 7.77 13.19
C GLY A 91 -3.70 6.59 12.34
N HIS A 92 -2.98 5.67 12.99
CA HIS A 92 -2.61 4.40 12.37
C HIS A 92 -3.88 3.59 12.09
N PHE A 93 -3.87 2.85 10.99
CA PHE A 93 -4.96 1.97 10.61
C PHE A 93 -5.11 0.87 11.68
N ASP A 94 -6.20 0.92 12.43
CA ASP A 94 -6.52 0.03 13.54
C ASP A 94 -7.99 -0.40 13.43
N PRO A 95 -8.33 -1.25 12.45
CA PRO A 95 -9.72 -1.60 12.13
C PRO A 95 -10.43 -2.32 13.30
N GLU A 96 -9.66 -2.98 14.17
CA GLU A 96 -10.15 -3.66 15.36
C GLU A 96 -10.24 -2.73 16.58
N LYS A 97 -9.81 -1.47 16.46
CA LYS A 97 -9.83 -0.44 17.51
C LYS A 97 -9.14 -0.91 18.79
N THR A 98 -7.99 -1.56 18.63
CA THR A 98 -7.19 -2.08 19.73
C THR A 98 -6.60 -0.98 20.61
N GLY A 99 -6.40 0.24 20.07
CA GLY A 99 -5.78 1.37 20.78
C GLY A 99 -4.30 1.13 21.12
N LYS A 100 -3.65 0.15 20.48
CA LYS A 100 -2.26 -0.21 20.72
C LYS A 100 -1.42 0.12 19.49
N HIS A 101 -0.23 0.66 19.73
CA HIS A 101 0.79 0.79 18.72
C HIS A 101 1.71 -0.44 18.76
N LEU A 102 1.69 -1.24 17.69
CA LEU A 102 2.59 -2.39 17.47
C LEU A 102 3.38 -2.07 16.19
N GLY A 103 4.71 -2.17 16.23
CA GLY A 103 5.58 -1.59 15.18
C GLY A 103 5.45 -2.26 13.81
N PRO A 104 6.24 -1.83 12.81
CA PRO A 104 7.10 -0.63 12.71
C PRO A 104 6.35 0.64 12.29
#